data_AF-A0A1I4A025-F1
#
_entry.id   AF-A0A1I4A025-F1
#
_cell.length_a   1.000
_cell.length_b   1.000
_cell.length_c   1.000
_cell.angle_alpha   90.00
_cell.angle_beta   90.00
_cell.angle_gamma   90.00
#
_symmetry.space_group_name_H-M   'P 1'
#
loop_
_entity.id
_entity.type
_entity.pdbx_description
1 polymer ?
#
loop_
_entity_poly.entity_id
_entity_poly.type
_entity_poly.pdbx_seq_one_letter_code
_entity_poly.pdbx_strand_id
1 'polypeptide(L)'
;MLLFFENLQAVYYIETGSAPKREPEEPNSDVSIRGPRDGFTEEVSTNLALIRKRLKTYQLKYVPYIIGTHTDTCVGLLYLKDQIDPLLLEEIKDKIDSLHSKGIISGLQAEEQLSSTPFTLLPEYQYTGRPDYVCTALLKGRFAVLIDGSPTALVGPVNFSMLLNAAEDTNTSVFTVVFVRIIRMVSVVMALFLPGFWVALVTTTTTSSRIRSSRRSSCRAKAFRCQLLWRFC
;
A
#
# COMPACT_ATOMS: atom_id res chain seq x y z
N MET A 1 24.07 23.68 21.60
CA MET A 1 24.88 24.59 22.43
C MET A 1 23.99 25.27 23.47
N LEU A 2 24.31 25.17 24.76
CA LEU A 2 23.60 25.86 25.84
C LEU A 2 24.43 27.09 26.24
N LEU A 3 23.81 28.27 26.22
CA LEU A 3 24.39 29.54 26.64
C LEU A 3 23.73 29.96 27.96
N PHE A 4 24.51 29.96 29.03
CA PHE A 4 24.07 30.40 30.35
C PHE A 4 24.56 31.84 30.59
N PHE A 5 23.63 32.78 30.77
CA PHE A 5 23.98 34.15 31.15
C PHE A 5 23.71 34.36 32.64
N GLU A 6 24.78 34.38 33.43
CA GLU A 6 24.76 34.46 34.89
C GLU A 6 24.08 35.76 35.40
N ASN A 7 24.20 36.86 34.64
CA ASN A 7 23.60 38.16 34.97
C ASN A 7 22.09 38.25 34.72
N LEU A 8 21.51 37.34 33.93
CA LEU A 8 20.09 37.35 33.55
C LEU A 8 19.30 36.19 34.18
N GLN A 9 19.97 35.28 34.90
CA GLN A 9 19.40 33.99 35.35
C GLN A 9 18.61 33.27 34.24
N ALA A 10 19.06 33.39 33.00
CA ALA A 10 18.38 32.86 31.83
C ALA A 10 19.30 31.88 31.09
N VAL A 11 18.75 30.72 30.76
CA VAL A 11 19.42 29.69 29.97
C VAL A 11 18.83 29.72 28.57
N TYR A 12 19.66 30.06 27.60
CA TYR A 12 19.29 29.96 26.19
C TYR A 12 19.86 28.67 25.63
N TYR A 13 19.02 27.86 24.99
CA TYR A 13 19.47 26.71 24.23
C TYR A 13 19.40 27.03 22.74
N ILE A 14 20.45 26.68 22.01
CA ILE A 14 20.52 26.77 20.55
C ILE A 14 20.83 25.37 20.05
N GLU A 15 19.91 24.77 19.30
CA GLU A 15 20.16 23.52 18.58
C GLU A 15 21.04 23.82 17.36
N THR A 16 22.32 23.48 17.47
CA THR A 16 23.34 23.65 16.40
C THR A 16 23.55 22.37 15.59
N GLY A 17 22.77 21.33 15.85
CA GLY A 17 22.85 20.06 15.12
C GLY A 17 22.09 20.14 13.81
N SER A 18 22.74 20.55 12.72
CA SER A 18 22.23 20.29 11.37
C SER A 18 22.65 18.88 10.95
N ALA A 19 21.84 17.88 11.31
CA ALA A 19 21.97 16.56 10.68
C ALA A 19 21.92 16.74 9.14
N PRO A 20 22.68 15.96 8.35
CA PRO A 20 22.67 16.10 6.90
C PRO A 20 21.25 15.89 6.38
N LYS A 21 20.63 16.96 5.89
CA LYS A 21 19.28 16.94 5.34
C LYS A 21 19.38 16.72 3.84
N ARG A 22 18.66 15.73 3.33
CA ARG A 22 18.45 15.62 1.89
C ARG A 22 17.46 16.68 1.46
N GLU A 23 17.76 17.39 0.38
CA GLU A 23 16.77 18.28 -0.22
C GLU A 23 15.65 17.45 -0.87
N PRO A 24 14.40 17.94 -0.89
CA PRO A 24 13.31 17.26 -1.57
C PRO A 24 13.61 17.14 -3.07
N GLU A 25 13.91 15.92 -3.52
CA GLU A 25 14.15 15.57 -4.91
C GLU A 25 12.98 14.74 -5.46
N GLU A 26 13.01 14.43 -6.75
CA GLU A 26 11.97 13.63 -7.41
C GLU A 26 11.89 12.22 -6.76
N PRO A 27 10.69 11.76 -6.36
CA PRO A 27 10.57 10.50 -5.64
C PRO A 27 10.94 9.33 -6.56
N ASN A 28 11.87 8.48 -6.11
CA ASN A 28 12.30 7.29 -6.87
C ASN A 28 11.18 6.25 -7.02
N SER A 29 10.21 6.23 -6.09
CA SER A 29 9.11 5.26 -6.07
C SER A 29 8.00 5.57 -7.08
N ASP A 30 7.74 6.85 -7.35
CA ASP A 30 6.61 7.32 -8.17
C ASP A 30 7.07 8.42 -9.14
N VAL A 31 7.81 8.06 -10.18
CA VAL A 31 8.32 9.02 -11.18
C VAL A 31 7.16 9.59 -11.99
N SER A 32 6.89 10.89 -11.86
CA SER A 32 5.79 11.54 -12.58
C SER A 32 6.28 12.17 -13.87
N ILE A 33 5.81 11.67 -15.03
CA ILE A 33 6.11 12.28 -16.34
C ILE A 33 5.58 13.73 -16.42
N ARG A 34 4.50 14.02 -15.68
CA ARG A 34 3.89 15.36 -15.56
C ARG A 34 3.47 15.61 -14.10
N GLY A 35 3.71 16.80 -13.56
CA GLY A 35 3.27 17.20 -12.22
C GLY A 35 4.40 17.72 -11.31
N PRO A 36 4.11 17.98 -10.02
CA PRO A 36 5.10 18.41 -9.04
C PRO A 36 6.16 17.32 -8.83
N ARG A 37 7.44 17.72 -8.80
CA ARG A 37 8.59 16.82 -8.62
C ARG A 37 9.10 16.77 -7.18
N ASP A 38 8.40 17.36 -6.22
CA ASP A 38 8.84 17.29 -4.83
C ASP A 38 8.45 15.92 -4.28
N GLY A 39 9.44 15.12 -3.87
CA GLY A 39 9.26 13.89 -3.11
C GLY A 39 9.38 14.12 -1.60
N PHE A 40 8.90 13.15 -0.83
CA PHE A 40 9.20 13.08 0.60
C PHE A 40 10.68 12.74 0.85
N THR A 41 11.18 13.20 1.98
CA THR A 41 12.52 12.90 2.51
C THR A 41 12.39 12.07 3.79
N GLU A 42 13.50 11.65 4.37
CA GLU A 42 13.50 10.84 5.60
C GLU A 42 13.10 11.65 6.85
N GLU A 43 13.02 12.98 6.75
CA GLU A 43 12.74 13.87 7.88
C GLU A 43 11.25 14.27 7.93
N VAL A 44 10.56 13.94 9.03
CA VAL A 44 9.13 14.24 9.21
C VAL A 44 8.83 15.74 9.16
N SER A 45 9.73 16.57 9.69
CA SER A 45 9.55 18.03 9.74
C SER A 45 9.45 18.64 8.33
N THR A 46 10.33 18.19 7.42
CA THR A 46 10.37 18.59 6.01
C THR A 46 9.14 18.06 5.27
N ASN A 47 8.75 16.80 5.51
CA ASN A 47 7.56 16.19 4.92
C ASN A 47 6.27 16.93 5.33
N LEU A 48 6.14 17.29 6.60
CA LEU A 48 5.02 18.06 7.12
C LEU A 48 4.96 19.46 6.47
N ALA A 49 6.12 20.10 6.26
CA ALA A 49 6.19 21.39 5.57
C ALA A 49 5.74 21.29 4.10
N LEU A 50 6.13 20.23 3.38
CA LEU A 50 5.70 19.98 2.00
C LEU A 50 4.18 19.81 1.87
N ILE A 51 3.55 19.15 2.86
CA ILE A 51 2.08 19.00 2.91
C ILE A 51 1.42 20.34 3.24
N ARG A 52 1.89 21.06 4.26
CA ARG A 52 1.34 22.39 4.64
C ARG A 52 1.49 23.44 3.55
N LYS A 53 2.55 23.38 2.74
CA LYS A 53 2.74 24.26 1.59
C LYS A 53 1.60 24.12 0.56
N ARG A 54 1.08 22.89 0.39
CA ARG A 54 -0.02 22.57 -0.52
C ARG A 54 -1.40 22.77 0.12
N LEU A 55 -1.58 22.28 1.35
CA LEU A 55 -2.83 22.39 2.13
C LEU A 55 -2.75 23.54 3.14
N LYS A 56 -3.13 24.73 2.69
CA LYS A 56 -3.20 25.95 3.51
C LYS A 56 -4.52 26.06 4.28
N THR A 57 -4.83 25.06 5.11
CA THR A 57 -6.05 25.04 5.93
C THR A 57 -5.75 24.81 7.41
N TYR A 58 -6.52 25.45 8.29
CA TYR A 58 -6.46 25.27 9.74
C TYR A 58 -7.07 23.94 10.21
N GLN A 59 -7.85 23.30 9.33
CA GLN A 59 -8.49 22.00 9.58
C GLN A 59 -7.48 20.85 9.54
N LEU A 60 -6.29 21.06 8.98
CA LEU A 60 -5.22 20.07 8.95
C LEU A 60 -4.66 19.92 10.37
N LYS A 61 -4.90 18.76 10.96
CA LYS A 61 -4.37 18.39 12.28
C LYS A 61 -3.18 17.46 12.10
N TYR A 62 -2.16 17.73 12.91
CA TYR A 62 -0.96 16.92 13.04
C TYR A 62 -0.88 16.48 14.50
N VAL A 63 -0.83 15.18 14.73
CA VAL A 63 -0.68 14.58 16.05
C VAL A 63 0.62 13.78 16.06
N PRO A 64 1.67 14.26 16.77
CA PRO A 64 2.91 13.52 16.93
C PRO A 64 2.75 12.42 17.97
N TYR A 65 3.34 11.27 17.66
CA TYR A 65 3.50 10.10 18.51
C TYR A 65 4.99 9.76 18.58
N ILE A 66 5.42 9.22 19.71
CA ILE A 66 6.79 8.72 19.89
C ILE A 66 6.66 7.23 20.14
N ILE A 67 7.24 6.44 19.24
CA ILE A 67 7.12 4.98 19.24
C ILE A 67 8.50 4.35 19.43
N GLY A 68 8.57 3.31 20.26
CA GLY A 68 9.78 2.55 20.54
C GLY A 68 10.41 2.91 21.89
N THR A 69 10.84 1.90 22.65
CA THR A 69 11.39 2.10 24.02
C THR A 69 12.83 2.61 24.07
N HIS A 70 13.60 2.44 23.00
CA HIS A 70 15.02 2.81 22.97
C HIS A 70 15.39 3.74 21.81
N THR A 71 14.52 3.83 20.79
CA THR A 71 14.81 4.52 19.53
C THR A 71 14.00 5.81 19.36
N ASP A 72 13.01 6.05 20.24
CA ASP A 72 12.16 7.25 20.27
C ASP A 72 11.77 7.76 18.88
N THR A 73 11.29 6.85 18.04
CA THR A 73 10.97 7.14 16.63
C THR A 73 9.72 8.00 16.57
N CYS A 74 9.84 9.18 15.95
CA CYS A 74 8.72 10.09 15.77
C CYS A 74 7.79 9.60 14.65
N VAL A 75 6.51 9.47 14.97
CA VAL A 75 5.44 9.12 14.02
C VAL A 75 4.37 10.20 14.06
N GLY A 76 4.06 10.79 12.91
CA GLY A 76 3.10 11.88 12.78
C GLY A 76 1.82 11.42 12.10
N LEU A 77 0.70 11.45 12.80
CA LEU A 77 -0.62 11.26 12.21
C LEU A 77 -1.17 12.59 11.68
N LEU A 78 -1.52 12.62 10.40
CA LEU A 78 -2.14 13.76 9.72
C LEU A 78 -3.56 13.42 9.26
N TYR A 79 -4.49 14.33 9.49
CA TYR A 79 -5.87 14.23 9.01
C TYR A 79 -6.53 15.61 8.87
N LEU A 80 -7.60 15.69 8.08
CA LEU A 80 -8.50 16.85 8.06
C LEU A 80 -9.67 16.63 9.00
N LYS A 81 -9.77 17.45 10.05
CA LYS A 81 -10.79 17.31 11.11
C LYS A 81 -12.22 17.23 10.58
N ASP A 82 -12.52 17.97 9.52
CA ASP A 82 -13.89 18.14 9.02
C ASP A 82 -14.32 17.06 8.02
N GLN A 83 -13.36 16.29 7.48
CA GLN A 83 -13.61 15.30 6.43
C GLN A 83 -13.46 13.86 6.91
N ILE A 84 -12.70 13.63 7.97
CA ILE A 84 -12.43 12.28 8.47
C ILE A 84 -13.59 11.75 9.32
N ASP A 85 -13.88 10.46 9.19
CA ASP A 85 -14.81 9.77 10.07
C ASP A 85 -14.20 9.66 11.48
N PRO A 86 -14.87 10.12 12.55
CA PRO A 86 -14.37 10.01 13.91
C PRO A 86 -14.09 8.57 14.34
N LEU A 87 -14.86 7.58 13.87
CA LEU A 87 -14.65 6.18 14.22
C LEU A 87 -13.32 5.66 13.66
N LEU A 88 -13.05 5.96 12.38
CA LEU A 88 -11.76 5.61 11.76
C LEU A 88 -10.60 6.28 12.50
N LEU A 89 -10.76 7.53 12.90
CA LEU A 89 -9.73 8.26 13.63
C LEU A 89 -9.40 7.61 14.98
N GLU A 90 -10.41 7.14 15.73
CA GLU A 90 -10.21 6.43 16.99
C GLU A 90 -9.48 5.09 16.77
N GLU A 91 -9.91 4.29 15.79
CA GLU A 91 -9.27 3.01 15.47
C GLU A 91 -7.78 3.15 15.16
N ILE A 92 -7.38 4.19 14.42
CA ILE A 92 -5.98 4.41 14.06
C ILE A 92 -5.16 4.89 15.25
N LYS A 93 -5.73 5.75 16.10
CA LYS A 93 -5.06 6.21 17.32
C LYS A 93 -4.79 5.03 18.24
N ASP A 94 -5.81 4.19 18.46
CA ASP A 94 -5.68 2.98 19.27
C ASP A 94 -4.64 2.02 18.67
N LYS A 95 -4.63 1.86 17.34
CA LYS A 95 -3.60 1.08 16.63
C LYS A 95 -2.20 1.65 16.86
N ILE A 96 -2.00 2.95 16.70
CA ILE A 96 -0.69 3.60 16.89
C ILE A 96 -0.24 3.49 18.35
N ASP A 97 -1.14 3.69 19.30
CA ASP A 97 -0.84 3.59 20.74
C ASP A 97 -0.52 2.15 21.16
N SER A 98 -1.10 1.15 20.51
CA SER A 98 -0.82 -0.26 20.77
C SER A 98 0.57 -0.73 20.30
N LEU A 99 1.26 0.07 19.47
CA LEU A 99 2.58 -0.26 18.93
C LEU A 99 3.68 -0.05 19.99
N HIS A 100 3.80 -0.98 20.93
CA HIS A 100 4.92 -1.03 21.87
C HIS A 100 5.99 -2.02 21.41
N SER A 101 6.85 -1.59 20.49
CA SER A 101 7.99 -2.40 20.03
C SER A 101 9.28 -2.05 20.78
N LYS A 102 10.07 -3.08 21.15
CA LYS A 102 11.27 -2.93 21.98
C LYS A 102 12.46 -2.26 21.26
N GLY A 103 12.39 -2.12 19.94
CA GLY A 103 13.41 -1.42 19.16
C GLY A 103 13.02 -1.32 17.70
N ILE A 104 12.70 -0.11 17.25
CA ILE A 104 12.48 0.22 15.84
C ILE A 104 13.76 0.88 15.36
N ILE A 105 14.58 0.14 14.62
CA ILE A 105 15.91 0.63 14.20
C ILE A 105 15.79 1.47 12.92
N SER A 106 14.77 1.22 12.10
CA SER A 106 14.52 1.94 10.85
C SER A 106 13.05 2.31 10.66
N GLY A 107 12.78 3.43 9.98
CA GLY A 107 11.42 3.86 9.66
C GLY A 107 10.61 2.81 8.90
N LEU A 108 11.27 2.04 8.03
CA LEU A 108 10.67 0.89 7.32
C LEU A 108 10.15 -0.21 8.27
N GLN A 109 10.81 -0.47 9.40
CA GLN A 109 10.31 -1.45 10.38
C GLN A 109 9.06 -0.94 11.10
N ALA A 110 8.98 0.36 11.40
CA ALA A 110 7.76 0.96 11.93
C ALA A 110 6.62 0.90 10.91
N GLU A 111 6.91 1.17 9.64
CA GLU A 111 5.94 1.05 8.55
C GLU A 111 5.38 -0.37 8.44
N GLU A 112 6.25 -1.39 8.54
CA GLU A 112 5.85 -2.79 8.47
C GLU A 112 4.99 -3.18 9.68
N GLN A 113 5.37 -2.76 10.90
CA GLN A 113 4.59 -3.05 12.11
C GLN A 113 3.21 -2.38 12.11
N LEU A 114 3.10 -1.16 11.57
CA LEU A 114 1.81 -0.47 11.44
C LEU A 114 0.92 -1.15 10.38
N SER A 115 1.53 -1.73 9.35
CA SER A 115 0.84 -2.38 8.23
C SER A 115 0.55 -3.87 8.45
N SER A 116 1.24 -4.53 9.40
CA SER A 116 1.18 -5.97 9.59
C SER A 116 -0.16 -6.42 10.18
N THR A 117 -1.13 -6.69 9.31
CA THR A 117 -2.31 -7.51 9.62
C THR A 117 -2.10 -8.91 9.05
N PRO A 118 -2.15 -9.98 9.88
CA PRO A 118 -1.69 -11.31 9.47
C PRO A 118 -2.56 -12.01 8.40
N PHE A 119 -3.74 -11.48 8.07
CA PHE A 119 -4.72 -12.15 7.18
C PHE A 119 -5.53 -11.20 6.31
N THR A 120 -4.88 -10.31 5.55
CA THR A 120 -5.61 -9.38 4.65
C THR A 120 -5.22 -9.58 3.19
N LEU A 121 -6.22 -9.85 2.33
CA LEU A 121 -6.03 -10.00 0.87
C LEU A 121 -5.76 -8.67 0.16
N LEU A 122 -6.16 -7.55 0.78
CA LEU A 122 -5.97 -6.21 0.27
C LEU A 122 -5.06 -5.44 1.23
N PRO A 123 -4.19 -4.56 0.73
CA PRO A 123 -3.40 -3.71 1.61
C PRO A 123 -4.34 -2.73 2.33
N GLU A 124 -4.16 -2.57 3.64
CA GLU A 124 -4.92 -1.62 4.46
C GLU A 124 -4.47 -0.18 4.21
N TYR A 125 -3.18 0.00 3.95
CA TYR A 125 -2.52 1.28 3.71
C TYR A 125 -1.82 1.30 2.35
N GLN A 126 -1.74 2.48 1.73
CA GLN A 126 -0.99 2.72 0.51
C GLN A 126 0.24 3.57 0.81
N TYR A 127 1.40 3.09 0.37
CA TYR A 127 2.66 3.82 0.47
C TYR A 127 2.79 4.79 -0.69
N THR A 128 3.29 6.00 -0.42
CA THR A 128 3.60 6.96 -1.47
C THR A 128 4.75 7.87 -1.07
N GLY A 129 5.65 8.15 -2.02
CA GLY A 129 6.69 9.17 -1.87
C GLY A 129 6.20 10.57 -2.23
N ARG A 130 4.92 10.72 -2.58
CA ARG A 130 4.36 11.89 -3.24
C ARG A 130 3.49 12.75 -2.31
N PRO A 131 3.92 13.96 -1.95
CA PRO A 131 3.16 14.85 -1.08
C PRO A 131 1.87 15.38 -1.73
N ASP A 132 1.82 15.49 -3.06
CA ASP A 132 0.60 15.86 -3.79
C ASP A 132 -0.49 14.78 -3.65
N TYR A 133 -0.11 13.50 -3.78
CA TYR A 133 -1.03 12.39 -3.57
C TYR A 133 -1.62 12.40 -2.15
N VAL A 134 -0.76 12.56 -1.13
CA VAL A 134 -1.21 12.67 0.27
C VAL A 134 -2.20 13.80 0.46
N CYS A 135 -1.96 14.98 -0.14
CA CYS A 135 -2.90 16.09 -0.04
C CYS A 135 -4.26 15.75 -0.65
N THR A 136 -4.29 15.09 -1.81
CA THR A 136 -5.56 14.66 -2.44
C THR A 136 -6.27 13.57 -1.62
N ALA A 137 -5.51 12.71 -0.94
CA ALA A 137 -6.08 11.70 -0.07
C ALA A 137 -6.72 12.33 1.18
N LEU A 138 -6.02 13.23 1.85
CA LEU A 138 -6.52 13.98 3.00
C LEU A 138 -7.83 14.71 2.67
N LEU A 139 -7.89 15.37 1.51
CA LEU A 139 -9.11 16.05 1.03
C LEU A 139 -10.29 15.10 0.78
N LYS A 140 -10.04 13.82 0.54
CA LYS A 140 -11.07 12.78 0.37
C LYS A 140 -11.49 12.14 1.71
N GLY A 141 -11.12 12.74 2.85
CA GLY A 141 -11.46 12.24 4.18
C GLY A 141 -10.58 11.08 4.68
N ARG A 142 -9.40 10.90 4.08
CA ARG A 142 -8.41 9.91 4.51
C ARG A 142 -7.44 10.49 5.53
N PHE A 143 -6.72 9.62 6.21
CA PHE A 143 -5.59 9.99 7.05
C PHE A 143 -4.27 9.62 6.37
N ALA A 144 -3.19 10.25 6.82
CA ALA A 144 -1.84 9.93 6.43
C ALA A 144 -0.95 9.81 7.66
N VAL A 145 0.02 8.90 7.62
CA VAL A 145 1.00 8.70 8.68
C VAL A 145 2.38 8.94 8.09
N LEU A 146 3.14 9.83 8.71
CA LEU A 146 4.55 10.09 8.42
C LEU A 146 5.40 9.42 9.49
N ILE A 147 6.45 8.72 9.08
CA ILE A 147 7.36 8.04 10.00
C ILE A 147 8.77 8.61 9.78
N ASP A 148 9.45 8.91 10.88
CA ASP A 148 10.82 9.41 10.83
C ASP A 148 11.80 8.32 10.36
N GLY A 149 12.69 8.69 9.45
CA GLY A 149 13.62 7.76 8.79
C GLY A 149 13.05 7.02 7.57
N SER A 150 11.86 7.39 7.09
CA SER A 150 11.29 6.85 5.85
C SER A 150 10.94 7.95 4.83
N PRO A 151 11.35 7.82 3.55
CA PRO A 151 10.99 8.75 2.48
C PRO A 151 9.59 8.48 1.92
N THR A 152 8.75 7.71 2.60
CA THR A 152 7.36 7.41 2.21
C THR A 152 6.36 7.77 3.31
N ALA A 153 5.15 8.12 2.89
CA ALA A 153 4.00 8.29 3.77
C ALA A 153 3.03 7.12 3.59
N LEU A 154 2.44 6.64 4.68
CA LEU A 154 1.31 5.71 4.62
C LEU A 154 0.00 6.48 4.53
N VAL A 155 -0.90 6.08 3.64
CA VAL A 155 -2.22 6.69 3.47
C VAL A 155 -3.30 5.62 3.64
N GLY A 156 -4.33 5.90 4.43
CA GLY A 156 -5.46 4.98 4.66
C GLY A 156 -6.79 5.69 4.92
N PRO A 157 -7.93 4.99 4.91
CA PRO A 157 -8.05 3.59 4.49
C PRO A 157 -8.01 3.45 2.97
N VAL A 158 -7.44 2.32 2.51
CA VAL A 158 -7.42 1.98 1.09
C VAL A 158 -8.72 1.28 0.71
N ASN A 159 -9.35 1.79 -0.36
CA ASN A 159 -10.55 1.18 -0.94
C ASN A 159 -10.19 0.48 -2.26
N PHE A 160 -11.01 -0.48 -2.69
CA PHE A 160 -10.84 -1.15 -3.99
C PHE A 160 -10.72 -0.16 -5.16
N SER A 161 -11.51 0.92 -5.16
CA SER A 161 -11.40 1.98 -6.16
C SER A 161 -10.06 2.71 -6.12
N MET A 162 -9.44 2.87 -4.95
CA MET A 162 -8.13 3.49 -4.79
C MET A 162 -7.03 2.62 -5.37
N LEU A 163 -7.10 1.30 -5.16
CA LEU A 163 -6.18 0.31 -5.76
C LEU A 163 -6.26 0.25 -7.28
N LEU A 164 -7.46 0.49 -7.83
CA LEU A 164 -7.66 0.55 -9.26
C LEU A 164 -7.23 1.88 -9.88
N ASN A 165 -6.82 2.88 -9.10
CA ASN A 165 -6.30 4.14 -9.61
C ASN A 165 -4.78 4.13 -9.52
N ALA A 166 -4.10 4.36 -10.64
CA ALA A 166 -2.67 4.59 -10.63
C ALA A 166 -2.38 6.05 -10.22
N ALA A 167 -1.24 6.30 -9.57
CA ALA A 167 -0.80 7.65 -9.24
C ALA A 167 -0.61 8.53 -10.49
N GLU A 168 -0.27 7.93 -11.64
CA GLU A 168 -0.12 8.64 -12.92
C GLU A 168 -1.46 9.09 -13.53
N ASP A 169 -2.57 8.43 -13.16
CA ASP A 169 -3.89 8.69 -13.73
C ASP A 169 -4.40 10.10 -13.36
N THR A 170 -3.88 10.74 -12.30
CA THR A 170 -4.33 12.07 -11.88
C THR A 170 -3.85 13.20 -12.79
N ASN A 171 -2.80 12.98 -13.58
CA ASN A 171 -2.15 14.02 -14.39
C ASN A 171 -2.43 13.90 -15.90
N THR A 172 -3.31 12.98 -16.30
CA THR A 172 -3.70 12.75 -17.70
C THR A 172 -5.13 13.20 -17.97
N SER A 173 -5.52 13.25 -19.25
CA SER A 173 -6.87 13.69 -19.62
C SER A 173 -7.92 12.70 -19.13
N VAL A 174 -9.07 13.22 -18.70
CA VAL A 174 -10.16 12.42 -18.11
C VAL A 174 -10.60 11.27 -19.02
N PHE A 175 -10.65 11.49 -20.33
CA PHE A 175 -11.01 10.46 -21.30
C PHE A 175 -10.03 9.28 -21.31
N THR A 176 -8.73 9.57 -21.28
CA THR A 176 -7.68 8.53 -21.22
C THR A 176 -7.78 7.76 -19.91
N VAL A 177 -7.97 8.45 -18.78
CA VAL A 177 -8.11 7.82 -17.45
C VAL A 177 -9.29 6.85 -17.40
N VAL A 178 -10.47 7.27 -17.88
CA VAL A 178 -11.66 6.42 -17.89
C VAL A 178 -11.46 5.19 -18.77
N PHE A 179 -10.86 5.38 -19.96
CA PHE A 179 -10.57 4.27 -20.87
C PHE A 179 -9.61 3.24 -20.24
N VAL A 180 -8.50 3.69 -19.66
CA VAL A 180 -7.54 2.81 -18.97
C VAL A 180 -8.18 2.12 -17.77
N ARG A 181 -9.03 2.82 -17.01
CA ARG A 181 -9.76 2.25 -15.87
C ARG A 181 -10.68 1.10 -16.30
N ILE A 182 -11.38 1.22 -17.43
CA ILE A 182 -12.22 0.15 -17.98
C ILE A 182 -11.36 -1.07 -18.36
N ILE A 183 -10.24 -0.87 -19.05
CA ILE A 183 -9.31 -1.95 -19.41
C ILE A 183 -8.80 -2.66 -18.16
N ARG A 184 -8.41 -1.91 -17.13
CA ARG A 184 -7.92 -2.46 -15.85
C ARG A 184 -9.00 -3.32 -15.19
N MET A 185 -10.25 -2.85 -15.14
CA MET A 185 -11.38 -3.65 -14.63
C MET A 185 -11.59 -4.96 -15.41
N VAL A 186 -11.59 -4.89 -16.74
CA VAL A 186 -11.74 -6.09 -17.59
C VAL A 186 -10.57 -7.06 -17.39
N SER A 187 -9.35 -6.55 -17.26
CA SER A 187 -8.15 -7.39 -17.04
C SER A 187 -8.20 -8.14 -15.70
N VAL A 188 -8.68 -7.50 -14.63
CA VAL A 188 -8.84 -8.15 -13.31
C VAL A 188 -9.87 -9.27 -13.39
N VAL A 189 -11.01 -9.02 -14.06
CA VAL A 189 -12.04 -10.05 -14.31
C VAL A 189 -11.44 -11.20 -15.12
N MET A 190 -10.78 -10.91 -16.25
CA MET A 190 -10.14 -11.93 -17.08
C MET A 190 -9.11 -12.75 -16.31
N ALA A 191 -8.23 -12.12 -15.53
CA ALA A 191 -7.20 -12.81 -14.75
C ALA A 191 -7.79 -13.77 -13.71
N LEU A 192 -8.93 -13.42 -13.11
CA LEU A 192 -9.63 -14.27 -12.15
C LEU A 192 -10.32 -15.47 -12.83
N PHE A 193 -10.93 -15.27 -14.00
CA PHE A 193 -11.71 -16.30 -14.68
C PHE A 193 -10.88 -17.18 -15.64
N LEU A 194 -9.77 -16.69 -16.21
CA LEU A 194 -8.94 -17.43 -17.18
C LEU A 194 -8.44 -18.79 -16.64
N PRO A 195 -7.89 -18.88 -15.42
CA PRO A 195 -7.41 -20.14 -14.88
C PRO A 195 -8.53 -21.18 -14.74
N GLY A 196 -9.69 -20.76 -14.24
CA GLY A 196 -10.86 -21.63 -14.11
C GLY A 196 -11.39 -22.09 -15.48
N PHE A 197 -11.45 -21.18 -16.45
CA PHE A 197 -11.84 -21.50 -17.82
C PHE A 197 -10.88 -22.49 -18.50
N TRP A 198 -9.57 -22.30 -18.30
CA TRP A 198 -8.55 -23.22 -18.82
C TRP A 198 -8.69 -24.63 -18.24
N VAL A 199 -8.87 -24.75 -16.92
CA VAL A 199 -9.07 -26.06 -16.26
C VAL A 199 -10.35 -26.74 -16.76
N ALA A 200 -11.43 -26.01 -16.99
CA ALA A 200 -12.67 -26.57 -17.55
C ALA A 200 -12.47 -27.15 -18.97
N LEU A 201 -11.69 -26.47 -19.82
CA LEU A 201 -11.35 -26.97 -21.17
C LEU A 201 -10.46 -28.22 -21.12
N VAL A 202 -9.45 -28.24 -20.25
CA VAL A 202 -8.53 -29.39 -20.14
C VAL A 202 -9.22 -30.61 -19.53
N THR A 203 -10.09 -30.43 -18.53
CA THR A 203 -10.80 -31.56 -17.88
C THR A 203 -11.81 -32.23 -18.79
N THR A 204 -12.52 -31.45 -19.62
CA THR A 204 -13.48 -32.01 -20.59
C THR A 204 -12.78 -32.79 -21.70
N THR A 205 -11.66 -32.27 -22.22
CA THR A 205 -10.86 -32.95 -23.26
C THR A 205 -10.17 -34.22 -22.74
N THR A 206 -9.62 -34.19 -21.53
CA THR A 206 -8.97 -35.36 -20.91
C THR A 206 -9.96 -36.44 -20.49
N THR A 207 -11.15 -36.07 -19.98
CA THR A 207 -12.20 -37.03 -19.65
C THR A 207 -12.74 -37.73 -20.90
N SER A 208 -12.93 -36.98 -21.99
CA SER A 208 -13.33 -37.53 -23.29
C SER A 208 -12.33 -38.58 -23.82
N SER A 209 -11.04 -38.28 -23.77
CA SER A 209 -9.99 -39.20 -24.23
C SER A 209 -9.84 -40.43 -23.31
N ARG A 210 -10.04 -40.27 -22.00
CA ARG A 210 -10.02 -41.35 -21.00
C ARG A 210 -11.24 -42.28 -21.11
N ILE A 211 -12.43 -41.75 -21.40
CA ILE A 211 -13.63 -42.57 -21.69
C ILE A 211 -13.45 -43.34 -23.01
N ARG A 212 -12.85 -42.71 -24.03
CA ARG A 212 -12.58 -43.36 -25.33
C ARG A 212 -11.52 -44.46 -25.21
N SER A 213 -10.50 -44.29 -24.38
CA SER A 213 -9.49 -45.34 -24.12
C SER A 213 -10.03 -46.49 -23.27
N SER A 214 -10.86 -46.20 -22.25
CA SER A 214 -11.58 -47.20 -21.43
C SER A 214 -12.55 -48.05 -22.27
N ARG A 215 -13.31 -47.43 -23.20
CA ARG A 215 -14.15 -48.19 -24.14
C ARG A 215 -13.32 -49.05 -25.10
N ARG A 216 -12.16 -48.56 -25.58
CA ARG A 216 -11.25 -49.35 -26.44
C ARG A 216 -10.62 -50.53 -25.70
N SER A 217 -10.20 -50.37 -24.44
CA SER A 217 -9.64 -51.48 -23.66
C SER A 217 -10.71 -52.51 -23.28
N SER A 218 -11.94 -52.07 -22.96
CA SER A 218 -13.08 -52.96 -22.72
C SER A 218 -13.49 -53.76 -23.96
N CYS A 219 -13.54 -53.14 -25.15
CA CYS A 219 -13.78 -53.85 -26.41
C CYS A 219 -12.64 -54.81 -26.77
N ARG A 220 -11.38 -54.44 -26.53
CA ARG A 220 -10.22 -55.30 -26.80
C ARG A 220 -10.20 -56.51 -25.85
N ALA A 221 -10.58 -56.33 -24.58
CA ALA A 221 -10.74 -57.41 -23.61
C ALA A 221 -11.90 -58.36 -23.97
N LYS A 222 -13.05 -57.84 -24.45
CA LYS A 222 -14.16 -58.67 -24.95
C LYS A 222 -13.80 -59.43 -26.23
N ALA A 223 -13.07 -58.81 -27.15
CA ALA A 223 -12.60 -59.45 -28.38
C ALA A 223 -11.61 -60.61 -28.09
N PHE A 224 -10.69 -60.42 -27.13
CA PHE A 224 -9.77 -61.48 -26.70
C PHE A 224 -10.50 -62.67 -26.06
N ARG A 225 -11.55 -62.39 -25.28
CA ARG A 225 -12.38 -63.43 -24.65
C ARG A 225 -13.20 -64.22 -25.68
N CYS A 226 -13.71 -63.58 -26.74
CA CYS A 226 -14.36 -64.24 -27.87
C CYS A 226 -13.39 -65.11 -28.69
N GLN A 227 -12.14 -64.66 -28.90
CA GLN A 227 -11.12 -65.43 -29.60
C GLN A 227 -10.69 -66.70 -28.84
N LEU A 228 -10.63 -66.66 -27.50
CA LEU A 228 -10.36 -67.86 -26.70
C LEU A 228 -11.54 -68.86 -26.72
N LEU A 229 -12.78 -68.38 -26.71
CA LEU A 229 -13.97 -69.23 -26.79
C LEU A 229 -14.10 -69.94 -28.15
N TRP A 230 -13.62 -69.33 -29.23
CA TRP A 230 -13.57 -69.94 -30.57
C TRP A 230 -12.41 -70.92 -30.80
N ARG A 231 -11.40 -70.97 -29.91
CA ARG A 231 -10.31 -71.97 -29.98
C ARG A 231 -10.61 -73.23 -29.15
N PHE A 232 -11.73 -73.26 -28.44
CA PHE A 232 -12.15 -74.35 -27.57
C PHE A 232 -13.48 -75.01 -27.99
N CYS A 233 -13.94 -74.70 -29.21
CA CYS A 233 -15.07 -75.33 -29.88
C CYS A 233 -14.60 -75.82 -31.26
#